data_AF-A0A953V4F6-F1
#
_entry.id   AF-A0A953V4F6-F1
#
_cell.length_a   1.000
_cell.length_b   1.000
_cell.length_c   1.000
_cell.angle_alpha   90.00
_cell.angle_beta   90.00
_cell.angle_gamma   90.00
#
_symmetry.space_group_name_H-M   'P 1'
#
loop_
_entity.id
_entity.type
_entity.pdbx_description
1 polymer ?
#
loop_
_entity_poly.entity_id
_entity_poly.type
_entity_poly.pdbx_seq_one_letter_code
_entity_poly.pdbx_strand_id
1 'polypeptide(L)'
;MLTQRTASLLSLVPRRIALAAVLVLLGSFNGNAQTVATNLDQAYEHKETHELVALVDDASDLVHTKGEAAFADFRLSGSRWRQEETYIFVLDLNGNMLVHPDPAMEGKNELDLKDINGKPIIRGLIGAATTLPSKPDGWYHYQWPVPGGILPRWKSTYVRLVAAPSGKSYVVGAGMYNDRMEKSFVVDAVKDAVGQIEKNGKTAFPLFHNPTGPFIAKDAYIFVIDPSGVDLVNPAFPNLEGRNILDVKDTQGKQLIREMLKVVQTSGSGWVDYMWPKPGESVSTQKSTYVSKAKMGEQWVLVGCGVYLADAPKAVSVAKKMTAPELMTLVRDGATVMEKQGEKAYPEFRKKGSKWFRDDTYFFVWTMDGTRVFHAADPTGEGQNVSGMKDILGRPIGKMILEAADSTSGEGWIHYMYPEPGDIFPTWKSTFLKRVTFPSGKQYVIGCGIYNMQMDKAFIEDVVNHAATIVADRGKEAFGQLRDKTGPFVFMDTYVFINTPNGTELVNPAQPSLEGKNVIDLKDVKGKALVQEYIAAAMKNGSAWVDYYWYKPGSNTPARKQTYVRKVQSGQDTYILGSGVYME
;
A
#
# COMPACT_ATOMS: atom_id res chain seq x y z
N MET A 1 50.56 74.43 -27.09
CA MET A 1 51.94 74.11 -26.66
C MET A 1 51.87 73.12 -25.49
N LEU A 2 52.99 72.46 -25.17
CA LEU A 2 53.13 71.37 -24.18
C LEU A 2 52.43 70.04 -24.53
N THR A 3 53.02 68.94 -24.03
CA THR A 3 52.92 67.59 -24.61
C THR A 3 53.43 66.48 -23.65
N GLN A 4 52.76 65.32 -23.67
CA GLN A 4 53.28 63.94 -23.48
C GLN A 4 53.79 63.39 -22.11
N ARG A 5 53.53 62.08 -21.94
CA ARG A 5 54.28 60.98 -21.23
C ARG A 5 54.11 60.69 -19.73
N THR A 6 53.46 59.53 -19.46
CA THR A 6 53.94 58.29 -18.77
C THR A 6 55.26 58.32 -17.96
N ALA A 7 55.48 57.59 -16.86
CA ALA A 7 54.83 56.36 -16.30
C ALA A 7 54.74 56.42 -14.74
N SER A 8 54.73 55.40 -13.85
CA SER A 8 54.97 53.93 -13.89
C SER A 8 54.32 53.18 -12.67
N LEU A 9 54.70 51.92 -12.39
CA LEU A 9 54.13 51.01 -11.37
C LEU A 9 54.84 51.03 -9.99
N LEU A 10 54.12 50.68 -8.90
CA LEU A 10 54.47 49.52 -8.04
C LEU A 10 53.37 49.13 -7.00
N SER A 11 53.19 47.81 -6.83
CA SER A 11 52.57 47.03 -5.74
C SER A 11 51.63 47.67 -4.68
N LEU A 12 50.43 47.09 -4.50
CA LEU A 12 49.55 47.27 -3.34
C LEU A 12 49.24 45.94 -2.63
N VAL A 13 49.43 45.87 -1.31
CA VAL A 13 48.89 44.82 -0.42
C VAL A 13 48.41 45.50 0.88
N PRO A 14 47.10 45.49 1.20
CA PRO A 14 46.59 46.01 2.47
C PRO A 14 46.76 44.99 3.61
N ARG A 15 47.03 45.48 4.82
CA ARG A 15 47.13 44.67 6.04
C ARG A 15 45.75 44.36 6.63
N ARG A 16 45.64 43.23 7.35
CA ARG A 16 44.52 43.00 8.28
C ARG A 16 44.64 43.97 9.47
N ILE A 17 43.52 44.52 9.92
CA ILE A 17 43.39 45.21 11.21
C ILE A 17 42.78 44.22 12.20
N ALA A 18 43.31 44.19 13.42
CA ALA A 18 42.77 43.40 14.52
C ALA A 18 41.93 44.29 15.46
N LEU A 19 40.90 43.71 16.08
CA LEU A 19 40.21 44.30 17.22
C LEU A 19 40.13 43.24 18.33
N ALA A 20 40.29 43.66 19.59
CA ALA A 20 40.50 42.74 20.70
C ALA A 20 39.18 42.17 21.25
N ALA A 21 39.23 40.92 21.71
CA ALA A 21 38.16 40.30 22.49
C ALA A 21 38.37 40.56 23.99
N VAL A 22 37.30 40.93 24.69
CA VAL A 22 37.27 40.99 26.16
C VAL A 22 36.71 39.67 26.68
N LEU A 23 37.46 38.98 27.53
CA LEU A 23 36.97 37.78 28.22
C LEU A 23 36.03 38.16 29.37
N VAL A 24 34.85 37.55 29.40
CA VAL A 24 33.99 37.46 30.59
C VAL A 24 33.77 35.98 30.88
N LEU A 25 34.10 35.55 32.10
CA LEU A 25 33.91 34.17 32.55
C LEU A 25 32.45 33.92 32.94
N LEU A 26 31.78 33.00 32.24
CA LEU A 26 30.56 32.35 32.68
C LEU A 26 30.67 30.83 32.47
N GLY A 27 29.99 30.06 33.32
CA GLY A 27 30.23 28.63 33.52
C GLY A 27 29.80 27.72 32.36
N SER A 28 30.44 26.56 32.28
CA SER A 28 30.29 25.58 31.18
C SER A 28 28.97 24.82 31.21
N PHE A 29 28.11 25.02 30.20
CA PHE A 29 26.91 24.20 29.94
C PHE A 29 26.79 23.73 28.48
N ASN A 30 27.93 23.47 27.81
CA ASN A 30 27.98 22.93 26.44
C ASN A 30 28.22 21.41 26.41
N GLY A 31 27.31 20.63 26.99
CA GLY A 31 27.38 19.16 27.05
C GLY A 31 26.32 18.38 26.26
N ASN A 32 25.16 18.99 25.98
CA ASN A 32 24.00 18.28 25.42
C ASN A 32 23.64 18.68 23.98
N ALA A 33 23.63 19.97 23.63
CA ALA A 33 23.04 20.44 22.37
C ALA A 33 23.70 19.82 21.11
N GLN A 34 25.04 19.76 21.09
CA GLN A 34 25.80 19.19 19.97
C GLN A 34 25.67 17.66 19.88
N THR A 35 25.42 17.01 21.02
CA THR A 35 25.23 15.56 21.20
C THR A 35 23.82 15.11 20.84
N VAL A 36 22.82 15.98 20.98
CA VAL A 36 21.44 15.74 20.52
C VAL A 36 21.34 15.90 19.01
N ALA A 37 21.88 17.00 18.45
CA ALA A 37 21.89 17.24 17.01
C ALA A 37 22.54 16.08 16.22
N THR A 38 23.72 15.63 16.67
CA THR A 38 24.44 14.51 16.02
C THR A 38 23.77 13.14 16.15
N ASN A 39 22.82 12.95 17.08
CA ASN A 39 21.97 11.76 17.12
C ASN A 39 20.77 11.86 16.17
N LEU A 40 20.17 13.04 16.03
CA LEU A 40 19.06 13.28 15.10
C LEU A 40 19.51 13.14 13.64
N ASP A 41 20.68 13.68 13.30
CA ASP A 41 21.30 13.58 11.95
C ASP A 41 21.63 12.13 11.54
N GLN A 42 21.63 11.16 12.47
CA GLN A 42 21.84 9.73 12.19
C GLN A 42 20.56 8.89 12.19
N ALA A 43 19.42 9.45 12.63
CA ALA A 43 18.19 8.70 12.88
C ALA A 43 17.17 8.71 11.73
N TYR A 44 17.29 9.65 10.79
CA TYR A 44 16.36 9.85 9.67
C TYR A 44 17.14 10.15 8.38
N GLU A 45 16.59 9.78 7.23
CA GLU A 45 17.21 9.95 5.91
C GLU A 45 16.61 11.14 5.12
N HIS A 46 15.47 11.68 5.53
CA HIS A 46 14.77 12.75 4.81
C HIS A 46 14.70 14.06 5.60
N LYS A 47 15.05 15.16 4.92
CA LYS A 47 15.05 16.53 5.49
C LYS A 47 13.71 16.88 6.13
N GLU A 48 12.59 16.57 5.46
CA GLU A 48 11.24 16.87 5.95
C GLU A 48 10.93 16.15 7.27
N THR A 49 11.56 14.98 7.50
CA THR A 49 11.43 14.21 8.75
C THR A 49 12.17 14.89 9.90
N HIS A 50 13.41 15.34 9.69
CA HIS A 50 14.13 16.12 10.70
C HIS A 50 13.37 17.41 11.05
N GLU A 51 12.83 18.11 10.04
CA GLU A 51 12.03 19.33 10.25
C GLU A 51 10.74 19.07 11.04
N LEU A 52 10.06 17.93 10.81
CA LEU A 52 8.88 17.55 11.57
C LEU A 52 9.22 17.15 13.02
N VAL A 53 10.30 16.38 13.23
CA VAL A 53 10.73 15.94 14.56
C VAL A 53 11.17 17.13 15.41
N ALA A 54 11.99 18.03 14.86
CA ALA A 54 12.39 19.26 15.53
C ALA A 54 11.18 20.17 15.83
N LEU A 55 10.15 20.19 14.99
CA LEU A 55 8.91 20.93 15.26
C LEU A 55 8.12 20.35 16.45
N VAL A 56 8.06 19.02 16.59
CA VAL A 56 7.41 18.34 17.72
C VAL A 56 8.21 18.47 19.01
N ASP A 57 9.55 18.42 18.93
CA ASP A 57 10.43 18.64 20.09
C ASP A 57 10.35 20.09 20.58
N ASP A 58 10.45 21.09 19.70
CA ASP A 58 10.26 22.51 20.05
C ASP A 58 8.86 22.77 20.65
N ALA A 59 7.82 22.10 20.16
CA ALA A 59 6.47 22.19 20.72
C ALA A 59 6.36 21.49 22.09
N SER A 60 7.04 20.36 22.26
CA SER A 60 7.08 19.62 23.53
C SER A 60 7.78 20.44 24.60
N ASP A 61 8.95 21.02 24.31
CA ASP A 61 9.67 21.89 25.23
C ASP A 61 8.87 23.17 25.58
N LEU A 62 8.07 23.69 24.64
CA LEU A 62 7.14 24.78 24.91
C LEU A 62 6.02 24.37 25.89
N VAL A 63 5.48 23.15 25.78
CA VAL A 63 4.51 22.60 26.74
C VAL A 63 5.17 22.26 28.09
N HIS A 64 6.41 21.79 28.08
CA HIS A 64 7.18 21.53 29.31
C HIS A 64 7.46 22.81 30.11
N THR A 65 7.70 23.93 29.42
CA THR A 65 8.07 25.22 30.03
C THR A 65 6.87 26.14 30.32
N LYS A 66 5.90 26.25 29.41
CA LYS A 66 4.70 27.10 29.57
C LYS A 66 3.45 26.36 30.05
N GLY A 67 3.44 25.02 30.02
CA GLY A 67 2.22 24.23 30.23
C GLY A 67 1.13 24.52 29.19
N GLU A 68 -0.13 24.42 29.62
CA GLU A 68 -1.31 24.64 28.78
C GLU A 68 -1.37 26.02 28.09
N ALA A 69 -0.61 27.02 28.57
CA ALA A 69 -0.51 28.32 27.89
C ALA A 69 0.14 28.23 26.49
N ALA A 70 0.97 27.22 26.23
CA ALA A 70 1.53 26.94 24.89
C ALA A 70 0.45 26.63 23.85
N PHE A 71 -0.72 26.12 24.28
CA PHE A 71 -1.78 25.70 23.38
C PHE A 71 -2.41 26.87 22.59
N ALA A 72 -2.27 28.11 23.06
CA ALA A 72 -2.68 29.29 22.32
C ALA A 72 -1.81 29.49 21.06
N ASP A 73 -0.47 29.40 21.22
CA ASP A 73 0.50 29.57 20.14
C ASP A 73 0.24 28.57 19.00
N PHE A 74 -0.06 27.30 19.34
CA PHE A 74 -0.29 26.21 18.38
C PHE A 74 -1.54 26.37 17.50
N ARG A 75 -2.59 27.07 17.98
CA ARG A 75 -3.83 27.25 17.21
C ARG A 75 -3.68 28.25 16.05
N LEU A 76 -2.69 29.15 16.12
CA LEU A 76 -2.50 30.27 15.20
C LEU A 76 -2.17 29.79 13.78
N SER A 77 -3.13 29.93 12.86
CA SER A 77 -2.96 29.60 11.45
C SER A 77 -1.90 30.48 10.78
N GLY A 78 -0.96 29.88 10.05
CA GLY A 78 0.18 30.57 9.44
C GLY A 78 1.37 30.79 10.38
N SER A 79 1.26 30.43 11.66
CA SER A 79 2.43 30.34 12.55
C SER A 79 3.32 29.15 12.17
N ARG A 80 4.53 29.05 12.72
CA ARG A 80 5.41 27.87 12.53
C ARG A 80 4.78 26.55 13.01
N TRP A 81 3.74 26.61 13.84
CA TRP A 81 3.06 25.45 14.42
C TRP A 81 1.89 24.93 13.58
N ARG A 82 1.47 25.67 12.54
CA ARG A 82 0.30 25.36 11.71
C ARG A 82 0.44 25.98 10.31
N GLN A 83 1.02 25.21 9.38
CA GLN A 83 1.26 25.58 7.99
C GLN A 83 0.72 24.51 7.05
N GLU A 84 -0.26 24.87 6.20
CA GLU A 84 -0.84 24.00 5.17
C GLU A 84 -1.25 22.62 5.70
N GLU A 85 -0.47 21.57 5.39
CA GLU A 85 -0.72 20.19 5.82
C GLU A 85 -0.13 19.84 7.20
N THR A 86 0.87 20.60 7.66
CA THR A 86 1.66 20.34 8.88
C THR A 86 1.16 21.17 10.05
N TYR A 87 0.79 20.51 11.14
CA TYR A 87 0.27 21.16 12.35
C TYR A 87 0.64 20.40 13.62
N ILE A 88 0.84 21.14 14.71
CA ILE A 88 0.83 20.60 16.07
C ILE A 88 -0.61 20.21 16.44
N PHE A 89 -0.76 19.03 17.02
CA PHE A 89 -1.92 18.65 17.82
C PHE A 89 -1.47 18.25 19.23
N VAL A 90 -2.40 18.30 20.19
CA VAL A 90 -2.13 17.90 21.59
C VAL A 90 -3.28 17.04 22.11
N LEU A 91 -2.92 15.90 22.71
CA LEU A 91 -3.82 14.95 23.37
C LEU A 91 -3.49 14.85 24.86
N ASP A 92 -4.48 14.53 25.70
CA ASP A 92 -4.22 13.90 27.00
C ASP A 92 -4.15 12.37 26.88
N LEU A 93 -3.72 11.70 27.96
CA LEU A 93 -3.60 10.24 28.01
C LEU A 93 -4.95 9.49 28.01
N ASN A 94 -6.08 10.19 28.12
CA ASN A 94 -7.42 9.62 27.96
C ASN A 94 -7.92 9.69 26.51
N GLY A 95 -7.18 10.36 25.62
CA GLY A 95 -7.58 10.60 24.23
C GLY A 95 -8.44 11.85 24.03
N ASN A 96 -8.45 12.79 24.98
CA ASN A 96 -9.10 14.09 24.79
C ASN A 96 -8.23 14.99 23.91
N MET A 97 -8.80 15.52 22.82
CA MET A 97 -8.12 16.40 21.88
C MET A 97 -8.14 17.85 22.38
N LEU A 98 -6.97 18.40 22.71
CA LEU A 98 -6.82 19.71 23.37
C LEU A 98 -6.33 20.82 22.42
N VAL A 99 -5.73 20.45 21.30
CA VAL A 99 -5.38 21.33 20.18
C VAL A 99 -5.55 20.57 18.88
N HIS A 100 -6.33 21.08 17.93
CA HIS A 100 -6.42 20.53 16.57
C HIS A 100 -6.81 21.61 15.54
N PRO A 101 -6.33 21.58 14.28
CA PRO A 101 -6.73 22.56 13.26
C PRO A 101 -8.21 22.47 12.86
N ASP A 102 -8.84 21.29 13.00
CA ASP A 102 -10.28 21.12 12.85
C ASP A 102 -10.98 21.34 14.21
N PRO A 103 -11.76 22.43 14.37
CA PRO A 103 -12.47 22.73 15.61
C PRO A 103 -13.59 21.73 15.94
N ALA A 104 -13.99 20.87 14.98
CA ALA A 104 -14.97 19.81 15.24
C ALA A 104 -14.40 18.66 16.09
N MET A 105 -13.08 18.58 16.29
CA MET A 105 -12.43 17.57 17.15
C MET A 105 -12.01 18.12 18.51
N GLU A 106 -11.74 19.42 18.62
CA GLU A 106 -11.18 20.00 19.84
C GLU A 106 -12.20 19.98 21.00
N GLY A 107 -11.73 19.63 22.20
CA GLY A 107 -12.56 19.44 23.39
C GLY A 107 -13.29 18.09 23.47
N LYS A 108 -13.16 17.21 22.47
CA LYS A 108 -13.78 15.87 22.46
C LYS A 108 -12.81 14.77 22.90
N ASN A 109 -13.38 13.66 23.37
CA ASN A 109 -12.66 12.40 23.46
C ASN A 109 -12.68 11.68 22.11
N GLU A 110 -11.50 11.46 21.53
CA GLU A 110 -11.32 10.87 20.20
C GLU A 110 -10.67 9.46 20.32
N LEU A 111 -10.69 8.83 21.50
CA LEU A 111 -9.98 7.56 21.77
C LEU A 111 -10.44 6.39 20.85
N ASP A 112 -11.69 6.42 20.41
CA ASP A 112 -12.28 5.44 19.49
C ASP A 112 -12.22 5.83 18.00
N LEU A 113 -11.60 6.97 17.67
CA LEU A 113 -11.35 7.42 16.30
C LEU A 113 -10.48 6.42 15.54
N LYS A 114 -10.90 6.09 14.32
CA LYS A 114 -10.25 5.12 13.43
C LYS A 114 -10.08 5.70 12.03
N ASP A 115 -9.08 5.22 11.31
CA ASP A 115 -8.96 5.49 9.87
C ASP A 115 -9.97 4.68 9.04
N ILE A 116 -9.95 4.90 7.72
CA ILE A 116 -10.86 4.23 6.78
C ILE A 116 -10.69 2.71 6.66
N ASN A 117 -9.61 2.15 7.24
CA ASN A 117 -9.36 0.71 7.33
C ASN A 117 -9.61 0.17 8.76
N GLY A 118 -10.12 1.01 9.68
CA GLY A 118 -10.40 0.64 11.06
C GLY A 118 -9.23 0.79 12.02
N LYS A 119 -8.07 1.31 11.58
CA LYS A 119 -6.87 1.45 12.42
C LYS A 119 -7.09 2.54 13.48
N PRO A 120 -6.99 2.23 14.79
CA PRO A 120 -7.31 3.19 15.86
C PRO A 120 -6.23 4.26 15.94
N ILE A 121 -6.61 5.53 15.69
CA ILE A 121 -5.66 6.64 15.52
C ILE A 121 -5.13 7.07 16.88
N ILE A 122 -6.01 7.52 17.78
CA ILE A 122 -5.62 8.14 19.05
C ILE A 122 -4.98 7.14 20.02
N ARG A 123 -5.51 5.91 20.13
CA ARG A 123 -4.86 4.84 20.91
C ARG A 123 -3.47 4.49 20.38
N GLY A 124 -3.28 4.51 19.06
CA GLY A 124 -1.98 4.24 18.43
C GLY A 124 -0.97 5.36 18.69
N LEU A 125 -1.40 6.62 18.62
CA LEU A 125 -0.57 7.78 18.94
C LEU A 125 -0.16 7.81 20.42
N ILE A 126 -1.10 7.57 21.34
CA ILE A 126 -0.75 7.45 22.77
C ILE A 126 0.18 6.26 22.99
N GLY A 127 -0.09 5.11 22.37
CA GLY A 127 0.77 3.92 22.44
C GLY A 127 2.20 4.17 21.95
N ALA A 128 2.38 4.87 20.83
CA ALA A 128 3.69 5.16 20.26
C ALA A 128 4.59 5.97 21.20
N ALA A 129 4.03 6.87 22.00
CA ALA A 129 4.76 7.68 22.98
C ALA A 129 4.80 7.10 24.41
N THR A 130 4.21 5.92 24.67
CA THR A 130 4.09 5.34 26.02
C THR A 130 4.53 3.87 26.14
N THR A 131 4.56 3.09 25.06
CA THR A 131 4.85 1.64 25.10
C THR A 131 6.29 1.32 25.51
N LEU A 132 7.23 2.23 25.25
CA LEU A 132 8.64 2.11 25.62
C LEU A 132 9.00 3.21 26.64
N PRO A 133 8.95 2.97 27.96
CA PRO A 133 9.23 4.02 28.96
C PRO A 133 10.62 4.66 28.89
N SER A 134 11.59 3.98 28.26
CA SER A 134 12.94 4.51 27.98
C SER A 134 13.03 5.37 26.70
N LYS A 135 11.94 5.46 25.93
CA LYS A 135 11.79 6.24 24.70
C LYS A 135 10.37 6.83 24.67
N PRO A 136 10.14 7.98 25.34
CA PRO A 136 8.81 8.60 25.48
C PRO A 136 8.34 9.30 24.20
N ASP A 137 8.71 8.76 23.03
CA ASP A 137 8.48 9.29 21.71
C ASP A 137 8.40 8.16 20.68
N GLY A 138 7.67 8.38 19.59
CA GLY A 138 7.50 7.35 18.58
C GLY A 138 6.67 7.80 17.38
N TRP A 139 6.56 6.88 16.42
CA TRP A 139 5.87 7.09 15.16
C TRP A 139 4.61 6.24 15.05
N TYR A 140 3.57 6.79 14.44
CA TYR A 140 2.37 6.05 14.08
C TYR A 140 1.88 6.41 12.68
N HIS A 141 1.40 5.40 11.95
CA HIS A 141 1.04 5.50 10.54
C HIS A 141 -0.39 5.02 10.32
N TYR A 142 -1.22 5.91 9.80
CA TYR A 142 -2.67 5.75 9.60
C TYR A 142 -3.11 6.55 8.38
N GLN A 143 -4.32 6.31 7.86
CA GLN A 143 -4.87 7.13 6.78
C GLN A 143 -5.74 8.28 7.32
N TRP A 144 -5.53 9.50 6.82
CA TRP A 144 -6.20 10.71 7.29
C TRP A 144 -6.39 11.74 6.18
N PRO A 145 -7.51 12.47 6.10
CA PRO A 145 -7.65 13.56 5.16
C PRO A 145 -6.63 14.68 5.42
N VAL A 146 -6.17 15.31 4.34
CA VAL A 146 -5.42 16.58 4.42
C VAL A 146 -6.34 17.69 4.94
N PRO A 147 -5.83 18.75 5.60
CA PRO A 147 -6.65 19.87 6.05
C PRO A 147 -7.45 20.48 4.87
N GLY A 148 -8.79 20.50 5.01
CA GLY A 148 -9.70 20.96 3.95
C GLY A 148 -9.98 19.97 2.81
N GLY A 149 -9.33 18.79 2.79
CA GLY A 149 -9.58 17.72 1.84
C GLY A 149 -10.54 16.64 2.36
N ILE A 150 -11.13 15.86 1.45
CA ILE A 150 -12.04 14.74 1.79
C ILE A 150 -11.46 13.34 1.51
N LEU A 151 -10.32 13.28 0.81
CA LEU A 151 -9.62 12.04 0.47
C LEU A 151 -8.58 11.72 1.56
N PRO A 152 -8.66 10.56 2.23
CA PRO A 152 -7.65 10.14 3.18
C PRO A 152 -6.36 9.75 2.45
N ARG A 153 -5.23 10.25 2.95
CA ARG A 153 -3.87 9.92 2.52
C ARG A 153 -3.14 9.24 3.68
N TRP A 154 -2.15 8.39 3.40
CA TRP A 154 -1.25 7.88 4.44
C TRP A 154 -0.57 9.07 5.14
N LYS A 155 -0.68 9.11 6.46
CA LYS A 155 -0.08 10.13 7.31
C LYS A 155 0.89 9.45 8.26
N SER A 156 2.16 9.85 8.20
CA SER A 156 3.18 9.49 9.17
C SER A 156 3.22 10.59 10.24
N THR A 157 2.97 10.24 11.48
CA THR A 157 2.93 11.17 12.61
C THR A 157 3.94 10.78 13.67
N TYR A 158 4.75 11.77 14.06
CA TYR A 158 5.62 11.68 15.23
C TYR A 158 4.91 12.28 16.44
N VAL A 159 5.10 11.65 17.59
CA VAL A 159 4.50 12.03 18.87
C VAL A 159 5.50 11.88 19.99
N ARG A 160 5.42 12.78 20.97
CA ARG A 160 6.24 12.81 22.18
C ARG A 160 5.38 13.02 23.41
N LEU A 161 5.63 12.24 24.46
CA LEU A 161 5.04 12.38 25.77
C LEU A 161 5.81 13.44 26.56
N VAL A 162 5.09 14.44 27.07
CA VAL A 162 5.66 15.54 27.86
C VAL A 162 4.88 15.78 29.14
N ALA A 163 5.59 16.06 30.23
CA ALA A 163 5.01 16.53 31.49
C ALA A 163 4.98 18.07 31.52
N ALA A 164 3.81 18.65 31.77
CA ALA A 164 3.62 20.08 31.93
C ALA A 164 3.84 20.53 33.39
N PRO A 165 4.13 21.83 33.67
CA PRO A 165 4.26 22.35 35.03
C PRO A 165 3.01 22.19 35.92
N SER A 166 1.85 21.95 35.30
CA SER A 166 0.59 21.62 35.98
C SER A 166 0.52 20.18 36.53
N GLY A 167 1.59 19.38 36.37
CA GLY A 167 1.66 17.98 36.80
C GLY A 167 0.93 16.99 35.88
N LYS A 168 0.34 17.47 34.78
CA LYS A 168 -0.33 16.66 33.77
C LYS A 168 0.66 16.19 32.70
N SER A 169 0.34 15.08 32.04
CA SER A 169 1.08 14.58 30.89
C SER A 169 0.26 14.70 29.61
N TYR A 170 0.91 15.11 28.54
CA TYR A 170 0.33 15.33 27.22
C TYR A 170 1.12 14.58 26.15
N VAL A 171 0.42 14.14 25.10
CA VAL A 171 1.05 13.65 23.87
C VAL A 171 0.96 14.78 22.84
N VAL A 172 2.10 15.40 22.56
CA VAL A 172 2.27 16.45 21.54
C VAL A 172 2.75 15.78 20.25
N GLY A 173 2.23 16.18 19.10
CA GLY A 173 2.65 15.58 17.83
C GLY A 173 2.32 16.39 16.59
N ALA A 174 2.90 15.97 15.47
CA ALA A 174 2.66 16.52 14.14
C ALA A 174 2.80 15.40 13.09
N GLY A 175 2.29 15.61 11.88
CA GLY A 175 2.40 14.60 10.82
C GLY A 175 2.51 15.16 9.42
N MET A 176 2.93 14.27 8.52
CA MET A 176 3.22 14.52 7.11
C MET A 176 2.52 13.48 6.22
N TYR A 177 2.13 13.87 5.01
CA TYR A 177 1.39 13.00 4.07
C TYR A 177 2.27 12.59 2.88
N ASN A 178 3.19 11.65 3.11
CA ASN A 178 4.06 11.10 2.07
C ASN A 178 4.01 9.56 2.04
N ASP A 179 4.54 8.97 0.97
CA ASP A 179 4.61 7.51 0.77
C ASP A 179 5.96 6.92 1.25
N ARG A 180 6.81 7.68 1.94
CA ARG A 180 8.17 7.24 2.34
C ARG A 180 8.15 6.70 3.79
N MET A 181 8.94 5.66 4.03
CA MET A 181 9.12 5.06 5.36
C MET A 181 10.59 5.19 5.75
N GLU A 182 10.85 5.73 6.93
CA GLU A 182 12.20 5.91 7.46
C GLU A 182 12.74 4.62 8.07
N LYS A 183 14.06 4.50 8.07
CA LYS A 183 14.76 3.34 8.66
C LYS A 183 14.55 3.23 10.17
N SER A 184 14.42 4.34 10.88
CA SER A 184 14.10 4.36 12.32
C SER A 184 12.72 3.76 12.63
N PHE A 185 11.70 4.00 11.80
CA PHE A 185 10.35 3.48 12.05
C PHE A 185 10.34 1.94 12.08
N VAL A 186 11.02 1.31 11.12
CA VAL A 186 11.10 -0.16 11.03
C VAL A 186 12.04 -0.77 12.08
N VAL A 187 13.06 -0.03 12.52
CA VAL A 187 13.92 -0.43 13.66
C VAL A 187 13.11 -0.45 14.97
N ASP A 188 12.29 0.56 15.23
CA ASP A 188 11.46 0.60 16.43
C ASP A 188 10.35 -0.46 16.39
N ALA A 189 9.71 -0.68 15.22
CA ALA A 189 8.75 -1.76 15.04
C ALA A 189 9.36 -3.16 15.31
N VAL A 190 10.60 -3.41 14.85
CA VAL A 190 11.32 -4.66 15.16
C VAL A 190 11.64 -4.77 16.65
N LYS A 191 12.04 -3.68 17.33
CA LYS A 191 12.32 -3.72 18.78
C LYS A 191 11.07 -4.05 19.60
N ASP A 192 9.92 -3.45 19.29
CA ASP A 192 8.66 -3.81 19.94
C ASP A 192 8.27 -5.25 19.61
N ALA A 193 8.33 -5.67 18.34
CA ALA A 193 8.04 -7.05 17.94
C ALA A 193 8.92 -8.10 18.63
N VAL A 194 10.23 -7.83 18.78
CA VAL A 194 11.16 -8.62 19.60
C VAL A 194 10.66 -8.67 21.05
N GLY A 195 10.34 -7.53 21.67
CA GLY A 195 9.81 -7.46 23.02
C GLY A 195 8.50 -8.25 23.21
N GLN A 196 7.58 -8.22 22.24
CA GLN A 196 6.36 -9.01 22.27
C GLN A 196 6.65 -10.53 22.17
N ILE A 197 7.62 -10.95 21.35
CA ILE A 197 8.01 -12.35 21.22
C ILE A 197 8.78 -12.84 22.46
N GLU A 198 9.66 -12.03 23.04
CA GLU A 198 10.42 -12.41 24.25
C GLU A 198 9.51 -12.49 25.49
N LYS A 199 8.48 -11.64 25.56
CA LYS A 199 7.49 -11.64 26.65
C LYS A 199 6.42 -12.72 26.50
N ASN A 200 5.87 -12.92 25.30
CA ASN A 200 4.66 -13.73 25.08
C ASN A 200 4.89 -14.97 24.19
N GLY A 201 6.08 -15.14 23.61
CA GLY A 201 6.40 -16.22 22.68
C GLY A 201 5.50 -16.20 21.44
N LYS A 202 5.10 -17.39 20.98
CA LYS A 202 4.23 -17.56 19.79
C LYS A 202 2.85 -16.90 19.94
N THR A 203 2.38 -16.57 21.15
CA THR A 203 1.09 -15.87 21.31
C THR A 203 1.16 -14.39 20.91
N ALA A 204 2.35 -13.86 20.61
CA ALA A 204 2.51 -12.55 19.97
C ALA A 204 2.18 -12.58 18.47
N PHE A 205 2.23 -13.73 17.80
CA PHE A 205 2.12 -13.82 16.33
C PHE A 205 0.82 -13.21 15.75
N PRO A 206 -0.37 -13.32 16.39
CA PRO A 206 -1.58 -12.63 15.93
C PRO A 206 -1.50 -11.09 15.95
N LEU A 207 -0.61 -10.49 16.74
CA LEU A 207 -0.41 -9.03 16.77
C LEU A 207 0.17 -8.53 15.45
N PHE A 208 1.11 -9.29 14.88
CA PHE A 208 1.77 -8.98 13.61
C PHE A 208 0.84 -9.18 12.41
N HIS A 209 -0.17 -10.03 12.54
CA HIS A 209 -1.20 -10.26 11.52
C HIS A 209 -2.32 -9.22 11.50
N ASN A 210 -2.46 -8.39 12.55
CA ASN A 210 -3.57 -7.45 12.65
C ASN A 210 -3.36 -6.24 11.71
N PRO A 211 -4.19 -6.04 10.66
CA PRO A 211 -4.07 -4.88 9.76
C PRO A 211 -4.40 -3.55 10.44
N THR A 212 -5.06 -3.58 11.61
CA THR A 212 -5.30 -2.40 12.46
C THR A 212 -4.22 -2.21 13.54
N GLY A 213 -3.20 -3.08 13.60
CA GLY A 213 -2.11 -3.00 14.57
C GLY A 213 -1.01 -2.00 14.19
N PRO A 214 -0.06 -1.71 15.11
CA PRO A 214 1.09 -0.86 14.80
C PRO A 214 2.05 -1.52 13.78
N PHE A 215 2.13 -2.86 13.81
CA PHE A 215 3.09 -3.68 13.06
C PHE A 215 2.87 -3.79 11.55
N ILE A 216 1.80 -3.20 11.01
CA ILE A 216 1.54 -3.08 9.58
C ILE A 216 1.30 -1.60 9.25
N ALA A 217 2.11 -1.05 8.35
CA ALA A 217 2.08 0.35 7.94
C ALA A 217 2.47 0.49 6.47
N LYS A 218 1.48 0.75 5.59
CA LYS A 218 1.65 0.83 4.13
C LYS A 218 2.34 -0.42 3.56
N ASP A 219 3.63 -0.35 3.22
CA ASP A 219 4.45 -1.45 2.69
C ASP A 219 5.45 -2.02 3.74
N ALA A 220 5.49 -1.46 4.95
CA ALA A 220 6.24 -2.01 6.08
C ALA A 220 5.40 -3.03 6.89
N TYR A 221 6.02 -4.15 7.25
CA TYR A 221 5.41 -5.28 7.97
C TYR A 221 6.47 -6.05 8.76
N ILE A 222 6.09 -6.58 9.93
CA ILE A 222 6.89 -7.57 10.67
C ILE A 222 6.82 -8.92 9.97
N PHE A 223 7.97 -9.59 9.82
CA PHE A 223 8.04 -11.02 9.53
C PHE A 223 8.91 -11.75 10.57
N VAL A 224 8.69 -13.06 10.75
CA VAL A 224 9.40 -13.89 11.75
C VAL A 224 9.84 -15.21 11.13
N ILE A 225 11.13 -15.54 11.20
CA ILE A 225 11.73 -16.74 10.57
C ILE A 225 12.49 -17.55 11.62
N ASP A 226 12.39 -18.88 11.56
CA ASP A 226 13.08 -19.79 12.47
C ASP A 226 14.56 -20.04 12.09
N PRO A 227 15.39 -20.60 12.99
CA PRO A 227 16.82 -20.83 12.73
C PRO A 227 17.14 -21.79 11.57
N SER A 228 16.16 -22.58 11.11
CA SER A 228 16.28 -23.45 9.93
C SER A 228 15.84 -22.78 8.63
N GLY A 229 15.29 -21.56 8.71
CA GLY A 229 14.75 -20.82 7.58
C GLY A 229 13.29 -21.12 7.27
N VAL A 230 12.50 -21.62 8.22
CA VAL A 230 11.04 -21.72 8.07
C VAL A 230 10.39 -20.39 8.41
N ASP A 231 9.55 -19.87 7.51
CA ASP A 231 8.77 -18.65 7.74
C ASP A 231 7.61 -18.94 8.71
N LEU A 232 7.48 -18.14 9.78
CA LEU A 232 6.53 -18.36 10.88
C LEU A 232 5.42 -17.31 10.95
N VAL A 233 5.66 -16.12 10.38
CA VAL A 233 4.77 -14.96 10.36
C VAL A 233 5.17 -14.11 9.16
N ASN A 234 4.27 -13.89 8.21
CA ASN A 234 4.52 -13.04 7.05
C ASN A 234 3.20 -12.45 6.50
N PRO A 235 2.59 -11.46 7.17
CA PRO A 235 1.25 -10.95 6.82
C PRO A 235 1.18 -10.29 5.43
N ALA A 236 2.32 -9.96 4.82
CA ALA A 236 2.42 -9.47 3.45
C ALA A 236 2.50 -10.59 2.40
N PHE A 237 3.06 -11.75 2.78
CA PHE A 237 3.19 -12.93 1.92
C PHE A 237 2.81 -14.23 2.69
N PRO A 238 1.56 -14.37 3.21
CA PRO A 238 1.18 -15.51 4.05
C PRO A 238 1.31 -16.88 3.37
N ASN A 239 1.43 -16.90 2.04
CA ASN A 239 1.70 -18.10 1.25
C ASN A 239 3.07 -18.73 1.54
N LEU A 240 4.01 -17.98 2.16
CA LEU A 240 5.33 -18.46 2.56
C LEU A 240 5.33 -19.14 3.93
N GLU A 241 4.35 -18.85 4.79
CA GLU A 241 4.29 -19.37 6.15
C GLU A 241 4.25 -20.91 6.18
N GLY A 242 4.99 -21.49 7.13
CA GLY A 242 5.20 -22.93 7.25
C GLY A 242 6.13 -23.53 6.19
N ARG A 243 6.59 -22.78 5.18
CA ARG A 243 7.58 -23.25 4.20
C ARG A 243 9.00 -22.95 4.69
N ASN A 244 9.92 -23.86 4.37
CA ASN A 244 11.34 -23.53 4.42
C ASN A 244 11.70 -22.64 3.21
N ILE A 245 12.20 -21.45 3.47
CA ILE A 245 12.60 -20.44 2.48
C ILE A 245 14.12 -20.16 2.53
N LEU A 246 14.91 -21.01 3.19
CA LEU A 246 16.35 -20.81 3.41
C LEU A 246 17.14 -20.62 2.11
N ASP A 247 16.77 -21.37 1.06
CA ASP A 247 17.42 -21.34 -0.26
C ASP A 247 16.69 -20.47 -1.30
N VAL A 248 15.70 -19.67 -0.88
CA VAL A 248 15.10 -18.64 -1.73
C VAL A 248 16.16 -17.59 -2.10
N LYS A 249 16.18 -17.25 -3.38
CA LYS A 249 17.03 -16.20 -3.95
C LYS A 249 16.16 -15.05 -4.42
N ASP A 250 16.67 -13.84 -4.30
CA ASP A 250 16.05 -12.68 -4.93
C ASP A 250 16.29 -12.66 -6.47
N THR A 251 15.74 -11.65 -7.15
CA THR A 251 15.86 -11.49 -8.61
C THR A 251 17.28 -11.15 -9.09
N GLN A 252 18.25 -10.97 -8.19
CA GLN A 252 19.69 -10.84 -8.48
C GLN A 252 20.48 -12.10 -8.07
N GLY A 253 19.81 -13.14 -7.55
CA GLY A 253 20.41 -14.40 -7.12
C GLY A 253 20.88 -14.44 -5.67
N LYS A 254 20.63 -13.39 -4.87
CA LYS A 254 21.09 -13.26 -3.49
C LYS A 254 20.29 -14.17 -2.56
N GLN A 255 20.98 -14.99 -1.76
CA GLN A 255 20.39 -15.90 -0.76
C GLN A 255 20.00 -15.14 0.52
N LEU A 256 18.99 -14.27 0.41
CA LEU A 256 18.64 -13.27 1.43
C LEU A 256 18.48 -13.86 2.85
N ILE A 257 17.81 -15.01 3.00
CA ILE A 257 17.48 -15.61 4.30
C ILE A 257 18.74 -16.13 5.01
N ARG A 258 19.68 -16.71 4.26
CA ARG A 258 20.99 -17.13 4.79
C ARG A 258 21.84 -15.95 5.25
N GLU A 259 21.75 -14.80 4.56
CA GLU A 259 22.44 -13.57 4.99
C GLU A 259 21.80 -12.95 6.24
N MET A 260 20.47 -12.86 6.28
CA MET A 260 19.71 -12.40 7.46
C MET A 260 20.00 -13.25 8.71
N LEU A 261 19.94 -14.58 8.57
CA LEU A 261 20.26 -15.50 9.67
C LEU A 261 21.72 -15.34 10.13
N LYS A 262 22.67 -15.18 9.19
CA LYS A 262 24.07 -14.90 9.53
C LYS A 262 24.21 -13.61 10.34
N VAL A 263 23.58 -12.51 9.92
CA VAL A 263 23.64 -11.21 10.60
C VAL A 263 23.14 -11.29 12.05
N VAL A 264 21.97 -11.90 12.30
CA VAL A 264 21.45 -12.02 13.67
C VAL A 264 22.21 -13.04 14.53
N GLN A 265 22.90 -14.00 13.89
CA GLN A 265 23.78 -14.96 14.58
C GLN A 265 25.12 -14.33 14.99
N THR A 266 25.74 -13.50 14.15
CA THR A 266 27.05 -12.87 14.45
C THR A 266 26.92 -11.62 15.30
N SER A 267 25.87 -10.82 15.07
CA SER A 267 25.78 -9.43 15.53
C SER A 267 24.54 -9.15 16.39
N GLY A 268 23.66 -10.14 16.59
CA GLY A 268 22.37 -9.99 17.25
C GLY A 268 21.32 -9.24 16.39
N SER A 269 21.72 -8.17 15.71
CA SER A 269 20.89 -7.43 14.75
C SER A 269 21.73 -6.78 13.64
N GLY A 270 21.07 -6.29 12.58
CA GLY A 270 21.71 -5.52 11.52
C GLY A 270 20.80 -5.29 10.31
N TRP A 271 21.31 -4.60 9.29
CA TRP A 271 20.61 -4.35 8.03
C TRP A 271 21.01 -5.35 6.94
N VAL A 272 20.05 -5.76 6.12
CA VAL A 272 20.24 -6.59 4.92
C VAL A 272 19.46 -6.00 3.75
N ASP A 273 20.17 -5.73 2.65
CA ASP A 273 19.62 -5.16 1.42
C ASP A 273 19.45 -6.25 0.34
N TYR A 274 18.30 -6.31 -0.32
CA TYR A 274 17.95 -7.34 -1.30
C TYR A 274 16.77 -6.90 -2.19
N MET A 275 16.50 -7.62 -3.28
CA MET A 275 15.33 -7.39 -4.12
C MET A 275 14.10 -8.13 -3.57
N TRP A 276 12.97 -7.43 -3.43
CA TRP A 276 11.69 -8.04 -3.01
C TRP A 276 10.50 -7.28 -3.61
N PRO A 277 9.39 -7.96 -3.95
CA PRO A 277 8.15 -7.27 -4.32
C PRO A 277 7.58 -6.48 -3.13
N LYS A 278 6.78 -5.45 -3.40
CA LYS A 278 5.93 -4.82 -2.37
C LYS A 278 4.70 -5.69 -2.08
N PRO A 279 4.05 -5.57 -0.91
CA PRO A 279 2.80 -6.29 -0.64
C PRO A 279 1.75 -5.98 -1.72
N GLY A 280 1.27 -6.99 -2.44
CA GLY A 280 0.33 -6.84 -3.55
C GLY A 280 0.93 -6.39 -4.90
N GLU A 281 2.23 -6.07 -4.96
CA GLU A 281 2.99 -5.97 -6.21
C GLU A 281 3.69 -7.30 -6.55
N SER A 282 4.09 -7.43 -7.80
CA SER A 282 4.81 -8.57 -8.37
C SER A 282 6.26 -8.24 -8.74
N VAL A 283 6.51 -6.99 -9.14
CA VAL A 283 7.82 -6.52 -9.59
C VAL A 283 8.70 -6.27 -8.38
N SER A 284 9.84 -6.96 -8.32
CA SER A 284 10.81 -6.75 -7.26
C SER A 284 11.44 -5.36 -7.31
N THR A 285 11.65 -4.81 -6.12
CA THR A 285 12.26 -3.51 -5.83
C THR A 285 13.33 -3.67 -4.75
N GLN A 286 14.32 -2.77 -4.69
CA GLN A 286 15.33 -2.83 -3.63
C GLN A 286 14.67 -2.55 -2.26
N LYS A 287 14.80 -3.50 -1.34
CA LYS A 287 14.35 -3.40 0.05
C LYS A 287 15.56 -3.43 0.97
N SER A 288 15.57 -2.53 1.95
CA SER A 288 16.52 -2.52 3.06
C SER A 288 15.78 -2.94 4.32
N THR A 289 16.20 -4.03 4.95
CA THR A 289 15.49 -4.64 6.09
C THR A 289 16.38 -4.72 7.31
N TYR A 290 15.91 -4.18 8.43
CA TYR A 290 16.51 -4.40 9.73
C TYR A 290 16.01 -5.74 10.28
N VAL A 291 16.96 -6.60 10.67
CA VAL A 291 16.69 -7.90 11.27
C VAL A 291 17.30 -7.95 12.67
N SER A 292 16.60 -8.58 13.61
CA SER A 292 17.04 -8.77 14.99
C SER A 292 16.71 -10.17 15.49
N LYS A 293 17.51 -10.67 16.42
CA LYS A 293 17.27 -11.91 17.17
C LYS A 293 16.26 -11.64 18.29
N ALA A 294 15.22 -12.45 18.38
CA ALA A 294 14.35 -12.55 19.57
C ALA A 294 14.52 -13.92 20.24
N LYS A 295 14.59 -13.97 21.56
CA LYS A 295 14.43 -15.20 22.33
C LYS A 295 12.96 -15.66 22.32
N MET A 296 12.71 -16.96 22.19
CA MET A 296 11.37 -17.54 22.21
C MET A 296 11.39 -18.82 23.04
N GLY A 297 11.31 -18.67 24.36
CA GLY A 297 11.57 -19.76 25.30
C GLY A 297 13.05 -20.17 25.28
N GLU A 298 13.33 -21.45 25.05
CA GLU A 298 14.70 -21.96 24.82
C GLU A 298 15.17 -21.79 23.37
N GLN A 299 14.23 -21.55 22.44
CA GLN A 299 14.52 -21.27 21.04
C GLN A 299 14.84 -19.78 20.83
N TRP A 300 15.27 -19.44 19.61
CA TRP A 300 15.32 -18.06 19.13
C TRP A 300 14.73 -17.99 17.72
N VAL A 301 14.28 -16.81 17.32
CA VAL A 301 13.78 -16.52 15.98
C VAL A 301 14.43 -15.23 15.46
N LEU A 302 14.48 -15.10 14.14
CA LEU A 302 14.76 -13.85 13.46
C LEU A 302 13.45 -13.06 13.34
N VAL A 303 13.48 -11.77 13.68
CA VAL A 303 12.38 -10.82 13.49
C VAL A 303 12.88 -9.74 12.54
N GLY A 304 12.09 -9.39 11.51
CA GLY A 304 12.50 -8.41 10.51
C GLY A 304 11.40 -7.44 10.08
N CYS A 305 11.80 -6.23 9.71
CA CYS A 305 10.96 -5.23 9.04
C CYS A 305 11.85 -4.34 8.17
N GLY A 306 11.32 -3.83 7.06
CA GLY A 306 12.15 -3.12 6.08
C GLY A 306 11.42 -2.11 5.21
N VAL A 307 12.20 -1.16 4.72
CA VAL A 307 11.78 -0.05 3.86
C VAL A 307 12.12 -0.36 2.41
N TYR A 308 11.28 0.07 1.48
CA TYR A 308 11.53 -0.03 0.04
C TYR A 308 12.13 1.27 -0.46
N LEU A 309 13.29 1.19 -1.12
CA LEU A 309 14.05 2.38 -1.51
C LEU A 309 13.42 3.04 -2.75
N ALA A 310 13.18 4.34 -2.69
CA ALA A 310 12.31 5.04 -3.64
C ALA A 310 12.85 5.05 -5.08
N ASP A 311 14.16 5.26 -5.24
CA ASP A 311 14.83 5.41 -6.54
C ASP A 311 15.35 4.07 -7.11
N ALA A 312 14.93 2.94 -6.53
CA ALA A 312 15.40 1.61 -6.93
C ALA A 312 14.83 1.18 -8.29
N PRO A 313 15.67 0.66 -9.22
CA PRO A 313 15.19 0.11 -10.48
C PRO A 313 14.15 -1.00 -10.28
N LYS A 314 12.93 -0.79 -10.78
CA LYS A 314 11.92 -1.85 -10.90
C LYS A 314 12.37 -2.87 -11.95
N ALA A 315 12.50 -4.13 -11.55
CA ALA A 315 12.95 -5.21 -12.43
C ALA A 315 11.81 -5.68 -13.37
N VAL A 316 11.50 -4.90 -14.40
CA VAL A 316 10.43 -5.20 -15.37
C VAL A 316 10.90 -6.16 -16.46
N SER A 317 10.16 -7.25 -16.69
CA SER A 317 10.42 -8.22 -17.75
C SER A 317 10.11 -7.62 -19.13
N VAL A 318 11.12 -7.42 -19.99
CA VAL A 318 10.99 -6.77 -21.32
C VAL A 318 10.44 -7.71 -22.42
N ALA A 319 9.87 -8.86 -22.05
CA ALA A 319 9.26 -9.79 -23.01
C ALA A 319 7.92 -9.27 -23.53
N LYS A 320 7.59 -9.49 -24.81
CA LYS A 320 6.26 -9.17 -25.37
C LYS A 320 5.21 -10.11 -24.75
N LYS A 321 4.60 -9.68 -23.64
CA LYS A 321 3.51 -10.41 -22.98
C LYS A 321 2.27 -10.52 -23.89
N MET A 322 1.48 -11.56 -23.65
CA MET A 322 0.22 -11.83 -24.33
C MET A 322 -0.81 -10.73 -23.99
N THR A 323 -1.53 -10.22 -24.99
CA THR A 323 -2.64 -9.27 -24.79
C THR A 323 -3.96 -10.00 -24.49
N ALA A 324 -4.92 -9.29 -23.89
CA ALA A 324 -6.24 -9.84 -23.59
C ALA A 324 -6.97 -10.42 -24.83
N PRO A 325 -7.01 -9.75 -26.01
CA PRO A 325 -7.62 -10.33 -27.21
C PRO A 325 -6.89 -11.56 -27.77
N GLU A 326 -5.54 -11.59 -27.72
CA GLU A 326 -4.75 -12.77 -28.12
C GLU A 326 -5.07 -13.97 -27.21
N LEU A 327 -5.20 -13.75 -25.89
CA LEU A 327 -5.56 -14.79 -24.92
C LEU A 327 -7.00 -15.30 -25.11
N MET A 328 -7.97 -14.42 -25.29
CA MET A 328 -9.37 -14.80 -25.55
C MET A 328 -9.49 -15.64 -26.82
N THR A 329 -8.71 -15.30 -27.85
CA THR A 329 -8.61 -16.09 -29.08
C THR A 329 -8.00 -17.46 -28.79
N LEU A 330 -6.89 -17.52 -28.05
CA LEU A 330 -6.22 -18.77 -27.68
C LEU A 330 -7.14 -19.74 -26.90
N VAL A 331 -7.91 -19.24 -25.93
CA VAL A 331 -8.86 -20.05 -25.14
C VAL A 331 -10.02 -20.56 -26.00
N ARG A 332 -10.55 -19.75 -26.92
CA ARG A 332 -11.62 -20.17 -27.85
C ARG A 332 -11.11 -21.21 -28.87
N ASP A 333 -9.88 -21.05 -29.35
CA ASP A 333 -9.14 -22.06 -30.14
C ASP A 333 -9.01 -23.37 -29.36
N GLY A 334 -8.59 -23.30 -28.08
CA GLY A 334 -8.43 -24.45 -27.20
C GLY A 334 -9.74 -25.19 -26.96
N ALA A 335 -10.82 -24.47 -26.65
CA ALA A 335 -12.16 -25.02 -26.54
C ALA A 335 -12.59 -25.74 -27.83
N THR A 336 -12.38 -25.12 -29.01
CA THR A 336 -12.72 -25.70 -30.32
C THR A 336 -11.97 -27.01 -30.60
N VAL A 337 -10.76 -27.20 -30.04
CA VAL A 337 -10.01 -28.46 -30.09
C VAL A 337 -10.62 -29.50 -29.14
N MET A 338 -10.99 -29.09 -27.93
CA MET A 338 -11.60 -29.96 -26.91
C MET A 338 -13.01 -30.44 -27.27
N GLU A 339 -13.82 -29.62 -27.94
CA GLU A 339 -15.14 -30.02 -28.47
C GLU A 339 -15.04 -31.19 -29.46
N LYS A 340 -13.90 -31.31 -30.15
CA LYS A 340 -13.63 -32.34 -31.16
C LYS A 340 -12.88 -33.56 -30.60
N GLN A 341 -12.03 -33.36 -29.60
CA GLN A 341 -11.08 -34.37 -29.12
C GLN A 341 -11.30 -34.83 -27.67
N GLY A 342 -11.98 -34.02 -26.85
CA GLY A 342 -12.09 -34.21 -25.40
C GLY A 342 -10.73 -34.29 -24.73
N GLU A 343 -10.58 -35.27 -23.82
CA GLU A 343 -9.36 -35.58 -23.08
C GLU A 343 -8.15 -35.88 -24.00
N LYS A 344 -8.37 -36.25 -25.26
CA LYS A 344 -7.29 -36.54 -26.23
C LYS A 344 -6.49 -35.30 -26.64
N ALA A 345 -6.97 -34.09 -26.36
CA ALA A 345 -6.23 -32.85 -26.57
C ALA A 345 -5.09 -32.62 -25.56
N TYR A 346 -5.15 -33.26 -24.38
CA TYR A 346 -4.21 -32.99 -23.28
C TYR A 346 -2.72 -33.19 -23.62
N PRO A 347 -2.29 -34.21 -24.41
CA PRO A 347 -0.89 -34.34 -24.82
C PRO A 347 -0.40 -33.20 -25.73
N GLU A 348 -1.28 -32.63 -26.55
CA GLU A 348 -0.96 -31.46 -27.39
C GLU A 348 -0.80 -30.20 -26.52
N PHE A 349 -1.74 -29.99 -25.60
CA PHE A 349 -1.73 -28.84 -24.69
C PHE A 349 -0.59 -28.86 -23.67
N ARG A 350 -0.09 -30.05 -23.27
CA ARG A 350 1.06 -30.18 -22.34
C ARG A 350 2.42 -30.01 -23.03
N LYS A 351 2.46 -29.87 -24.36
CA LYS A 351 3.71 -29.70 -25.12
C LYS A 351 4.30 -28.30 -24.89
N LYS A 352 5.34 -28.21 -24.05
CA LYS A 352 6.13 -26.99 -23.86
C LYS A 352 6.70 -26.48 -25.19
N GLY A 353 6.69 -25.17 -25.40
CA GLY A 353 7.09 -24.50 -26.64
C GLY A 353 6.03 -24.57 -27.76
N SER A 354 4.80 -25.00 -27.46
CA SER A 354 3.67 -24.92 -28.39
C SER A 354 2.94 -23.58 -28.27
N LYS A 355 1.94 -23.32 -29.13
CA LYS A 355 1.06 -22.15 -28.95
C LYS A 355 0.21 -22.23 -27.66
N TRP A 356 0.02 -23.43 -27.10
CA TRP A 356 -0.82 -23.72 -25.94
C TRP A 356 -0.07 -23.64 -24.61
N PHE A 357 1.22 -23.98 -24.61
CA PHE A 357 2.08 -23.91 -23.44
C PHE A 357 3.47 -23.40 -23.83
N ARG A 358 3.72 -22.12 -23.53
CA ARG A 358 4.99 -21.42 -23.68
C ARG A 358 5.07 -20.30 -22.65
N ASP A 359 6.28 -19.94 -22.22
CA ASP A 359 6.49 -18.81 -21.31
C ASP A 359 5.63 -18.93 -20.03
N ASP A 360 4.90 -17.88 -19.65
CA ASP A 360 3.91 -17.87 -18.56
C ASP A 360 2.51 -18.37 -18.97
N THR A 361 2.30 -18.64 -20.26
CA THR A 361 1.01 -18.98 -20.88
C THR A 361 0.79 -20.50 -20.89
N TYR A 362 -0.27 -20.98 -20.23
CA TYR A 362 -0.62 -22.39 -20.17
C TYR A 362 -2.12 -22.62 -19.93
N PHE A 363 -2.64 -23.73 -20.47
CA PHE A 363 -4.02 -24.17 -20.19
C PHE A 363 -4.17 -24.95 -18.89
N PHE A 364 -5.35 -24.79 -18.29
CA PHE A 364 -5.92 -25.71 -17.33
C PHE A 364 -7.36 -26.05 -17.68
N VAL A 365 -7.86 -27.19 -17.20
CA VAL A 365 -9.23 -27.68 -17.42
C VAL A 365 -9.77 -28.26 -16.13
N TRP A 366 -10.96 -27.82 -15.73
CA TRP A 366 -11.69 -28.35 -14.58
C TRP A 366 -13.05 -28.90 -15.02
N THR A 367 -13.62 -29.85 -14.27
CA THR A 367 -15.05 -30.20 -14.33
C THR A 367 -15.90 -29.07 -13.75
N MET A 368 -17.21 -29.08 -14.05
CA MET A 368 -18.17 -28.13 -13.47
C MET A 368 -18.42 -28.32 -11.95
N ASP A 369 -17.91 -29.40 -11.34
CA ASP A 369 -17.88 -29.58 -9.87
C ASP A 369 -16.61 -28.99 -9.21
N GLY A 370 -15.65 -28.49 -10.01
CA GLY A 370 -14.39 -27.91 -9.52
C GLY A 370 -13.22 -28.89 -9.40
N THR A 371 -13.32 -30.10 -9.95
CA THR A 371 -12.18 -31.04 -10.02
C THR A 371 -11.23 -30.68 -11.15
N ARG A 372 -9.96 -30.36 -10.82
CA ARG A 372 -8.90 -30.03 -11.77
C ARG A 372 -8.47 -31.28 -12.54
N VAL A 373 -8.93 -31.43 -13.79
CA VAL A 373 -8.65 -32.63 -14.62
C VAL A 373 -7.43 -32.49 -15.54
N PHE A 374 -6.98 -31.25 -15.80
CA PHE A 374 -5.74 -30.97 -16.52
C PHE A 374 -5.16 -29.63 -16.10
N HIS A 375 -3.83 -29.52 -16.01
CA HIS A 375 -3.13 -28.27 -15.73
C HIS A 375 -1.69 -28.36 -16.27
N ALA A 376 -1.43 -27.73 -17.43
CA ALA A 376 -0.23 -28.02 -18.22
C ALA A 376 1.09 -27.71 -17.49
N ALA A 377 1.13 -26.63 -16.69
CA ALA A 377 2.34 -26.16 -16.00
C ALA A 377 2.62 -26.83 -14.63
N ASP A 378 1.58 -27.38 -14.00
CA ASP A 378 1.66 -28.12 -12.72
C ASP A 378 0.66 -29.27 -12.76
N PRO A 379 1.10 -30.52 -13.03
CA PRO A 379 0.21 -31.68 -13.02
C PRO A 379 -0.08 -32.22 -11.61
N THR A 380 0.58 -31.72 -10.56
CA THR A 380 0.74 -32.46 -9.28
C THR A 380 -0.55 -32.58 -8.45
N GLY A 381 -1.52 -31.68 -8.70
CA GLY A 381 -2.87 -31.77 -8.15
C GLY A 381 -3.95 -31.84 -9.24
N GLU A 382 -3.66 -32.49 -10.35
CA GLU A 382 -4.73 -33.06 -11.20
C GLU A 382 -5.47 -34.16 -10.41
N GLY A 383 -6.78 -34.29 -10.62
CA GLY A 383 -7.68 -35.15 -9.84
C GLY A 383 -8.16 -34.57 -8.50
N GLN A 384 -7.70 -33.40 -8.09
CA GLN A 384 -8.13 -32.74 -6.85
C GLN A 384 -9.34 -31.82 -7.08
N ASN A 385 -10.32 -31.82 -6.17
CA ASN A 385 -11.36 -30.81 -6.15
C ASN A 385 -10.85 -29.52 -5.50
N VAL A 386 -10.97 -28.42 -6.23
CA VAL A 386 -10.43 -27.10 -5.90
C VAL A 386 -11.50 -26.00 -5.98
N SER A 387 -12.79 -26.38 -5.96
CA SER A 387 -13.94 -25.44 -5.89
C SER A 387 -13.84 -24.45 -4.73
N GLY A 388 -13.38 -24.91 -3.56
CA GLY A 388 -13.14 -24.10 -2.36
C GLY A 388 -11.82 -23.33 -2.32
N MET A 389 -11.00 -23.40 -3.38
CA MET A 389 -9.67 -22.76 -3.43
C MET A 389 -9.79 -21.24 -3.32
N LYS A 390 -8.91 -20.63 -2.50
CA LYS A 390 -8.76 -19.19 -2.35
C LYS A 390 -7.37 -18.71 -2.78
N ASP A 391 -7.28 -17.44 -3.17
CA ASP A 391 -5.99 -16.75 -3.34
C ASP A 391 -5.48 -16.11 -2.04
N ILE A 392 -4.32 -15.44 -2.12
CA ILE A 392 -3.67 -14.81 -0.97
C ILE A 392 -4.42 -13.59 -0.41
N LEU A 393 -5.36 -13.01 -1.18
CA LEU A 393 -6.24 -11.93 -0.76
C LEU A 393 -7.61 -12.46 -0.31
N GLY A 394 -7.74 -13.79 -0.16
CA GLY A 394 -8.96 -14.48 0.27
C GLY A 394 -10.02 -14.65 -0.82
N ARG A 395 -9.73 -14.29 -2.09
CA ARG A 395 -10.67 -14.40 -3.21
C ARG A 395 -11.06 -15.85 -3.44
N PRO A 396 -12.35 -16.19 -3.58
CA PRO A 396 -12.80 -17.57 -3.75
C PRO A 396 -12.61 -18.03 -5.20
N ILE A 397 -11.35 -18.13 -5.66
CA ILE A 397 -11.01 -18.34 -7.07
C ILE A 397 -11.63 -19.60 -7.66
N GLY A 398 -11.75 -20.68 -6.87
CA GLY A 398 -12.41 -21.90 -7.34
C GLY A 398 -13.89 -21.69 -7.63
N LYS A 399 -14.58 -20.91 -6.80
CA LYS A 399 -15.97 -20.50 -7.01
C LYS A 399 -16.09 -19.55 -8.21
N MET A 400 -15.20 -18.56 -8.32
CA MET A 400 -15.19 -17.59 -9.42
C MET A 400 -15.00 -18.27 -10.79
N ILE A 401 -14.17 -19.32 -10.86
CA ILE A 401 -14.00 -20.13 -12.08
C ILE A 401 -15.32 -20.79 -12.49
N LEU A 402 -16.04 -21.38 -11.53
CA LEU A 402 -17.29 -22.08 -11.78
C LEU A 402 -18.45 -21.10 -12.11
N GLU A 403 -18.58 -19.98 -11.38
CA GLU A 403 -19.61 -18.96 -11.67
C GLU A 403 -19.42 -18.32 -13.07
N ALA A 404 -18.17 -18.02 -13.46
CA ALA A 404 -17.87 -17.53 -14.80
C ALA A 404 -18.16 -18.58 -15.89
N ALA A 405 -17.93 -19.87 -15.61
CA ALA A 405 -18.24 -20.96 -16.53
C ALA A 405 -19.73 -21.30 -16.60
N ASP A 406 -20.50 -21.11 -15.52
CA ASP A 406 -21.94 -21.39 -15.46
C ASP A 406 -22.80 -20.28 -16.10
N SER A 407 -22.25 -19.07 -16.20
CA SER A 407 -22.85 -17.89 -16.84
C SER A 407 -23.54 -18.14 -18.20
N THR A 408 -24.48 -17.25 -18.58
CA THR A 408 -25.22 -17.33 -19.84
C THR A 408 -24.31 -17.27 -21.08
N SER A 409 -23.21 -16.50 -21.03
CA SER A 409 -22.17 -16.49 -22.07
C SER A 409 -21.37 -17.79 -22.09
N GLY A 410 -21.20 -18.44 -20.93
CA GLY A 410 -20.30 -19.57 -20.75
C GLY A 410 -18.83 -19.19 -20.93
N GLU A 411 -18.50 -17.91 -20.85
CA GLU A 411 -17.13 -17.40 -20.91
C GLU A 411 -17.03 -16.02 -20.25
N GLY A 412 -15.85 -15.71 -19.69
CA GLY A 412 -15.62 -14.47 -18.95
C GLY A 412 -14.22 -14.39 -18.33
N TRP A 413 -13.90 -13.21 -17.77
CA TRP A 413 -12.65 -12.94 -17.08
C TRP A 413 -12.78 -13.09 -15.56
N ILE A 414 -11.69 -13.54 -14.91
CA ILE A 414 -11.50 -13.48 -13.45
C ILE A 414 -10.10 -12.96 -13.12
N HIS A 415 -9.97 -12.30 -11.96
CA HIS A 415 -8.74 -11.60 -11.55
C HIS A 415 -8.36 -11.97 -10.12
N TYR A 416 -7.19 -12.57 -9.95
CA TYR A 416 -6.72 -13.14 -8.69
C TYR A 416 -5.19 -13.18 -8.58
N MET A 417 -4.69 -13.38 -7.38
CA MET A 417 -3.25 -13.48 -7.09
C MET A 417 -2.76 -14.93 -7.17
N TYR A 418 -1.81 -15.23 -8.05
CA TYR A 418 -1.30 -16.60 -8.26
C TYR A 418 0.17 -16.56 -8.70
N PRO A 419 1.04 -17.52 -8.30
CA PRO A 419 2.43 -17.50 -8.73
C PRO A 419 2.61 -17.77 -10.22
N GLU A 420 3.65 -17.21 -10.82
CA GLU A 420 4.11 -17.57 -12.17
C GLU A 420 4.73 -18.99 -12.16
N PRO A 421 4.77 -19.74 -13.28
CA PRO A 421 5.24 -21.13 -13.29
C PRO A 421 6.69 -21.32 -12.83
N GLY A 422 6.87 -21.79 -11.59
CA GLY A 422 8.17 -21.97 -10.95
C GLY A 422 8.54 -20.88 -9.94
N ASP A 423 7.70 -19.85 -9.80
CA ASP A 423 7.79 -18.84 -8.74
C ASP A 423 7.04 -19.30 -7.47
N ILE A 424 7.37 -18.68 -6.34
CA ILE A 424 6.66 -18.79 -5.05
C ILE A 424 5.85 -17.55 -4.71
N PHE A 425 6.15 -16.39 -5.33
CA PHE A 425 5.45 -15.13 -5.09
C PHE A 425 4.19 -15.04 -5.95
N PRO A 426 3.01 -14.80 -5.36
CA PRO A 426 1.80 -14.63 -6.14
C PRO A 426 1.78 -13.27 -6.84
N THR A 427 1.42 -13.24 -8.11
CA THR A 427 1.31 -12.03 -8.93
C THR A 427 -0.12 -11.90 -9.49
N TRP A 428 -0.52 -10.71 -9.95
CA TRP A 428 -1.89 -10.51 -10.44
C TRP A 428 -2.11 -11.24 -11.77
N LYS A 429 -2.91 -12.30 -11.73
CA LYS A 429 -3.25 -13.13 -12.88
C LYS A 429 -4.69 -12.84 -13.33
N SER A 430 -4.82 -12.37 -14.56
CA SER A 430 -6.10 -12.26 -15.26
C SER A 430 -6.30 -13.52 -16.09
N THR A 431 -7.36 -14.28 -15.83
CA THR A 431 -7.66 -15.55 -16.54
C THR A 431 -8.95 -15.40 -17.33
N PHE A 432 -8.91 -15.74 -18.62
CA PHE A 432 -10.11 -15.90 -19.42
C PHE A 432 -10.52 -17.37 -19.43
N LEU A 433 -11.82 -17.61 -19.24
CA LEU A 433 -12.43 -18.92 -19.04
C LEU A 433 -13.45 -19.19 -20.13
N LYS A 434 -13.61 -20.45 -20.52
CA LYS A 434 -14.69 -20.90 -21.41
C LYS A 434 -15.22 -22.27 -21.01
N ARG A 435 -16.54 -22.36 -20.79
CA ARG A 435 -17.31 -23.61 -20.71
C ARG A 435 -17.29 -24.30 -22.07
N VAL A 436 -17.02 -25.59 -22.04
CA VAL A 436 -16.83 -26.44 -23.21
C VAL A 436 -17.53 -27.79 -23.01
N THR A 437 -18.16 -28.31 -24.06
CA THR A 437 -18.82 -29.63 -24.05
C THR A 437 -17.98 -30.61 -24.85
N PHE A 438 -17.57 -31.72 -24.25
CA PHE A 438 -16.74 -32.73 -24.90
C PHE A 438 -17.57 -33.64 -25.82
N PRO A 439 -16.93 -34.44 -26.72
CA PRO A 439 -17.60 -35.50 -27.47
C PRO A 439 -18.38 -36.52 -26.62
N SER A 440 -18.10 -36.60 -25.31
CA SER A 440 -18.81 -37.41 -24.32
C SER A 440 -20.10 -36.78 -23.77
N GLY A 441 -20.46 -35.57 -24.22
CA GLY A 441 -21.59 -34.79 -23.70
C GLY A 441 -21.34 -34.13 -22.34
N LYS A 442 -20.20 -34.42 -21.69
CA LYS A 442 -19.82 -33.80 -20.41
C LYS A 442 -19.34 -32.36 -20.61
N GLN A 443 -19.70 -31.49 -19.66
CA GLN A 443 -19.23 -30.11 -19.61
C GLN A 443 -18.03 -29.95 -18.68
N TYR A 444 -17.11 -29.08 -19.10
CA TYR A 444 -15.89 -28.69 -18.42
C TYR A 444 -15.67 -27.19 -18.62
N VAL A 445 -14.72 -26.59 -17.89
CA VAL A 445 -14.19 -25.25 -18.15
C VAL A 445 -12.72 -25.33 -18.52
N ILE A 446 -12.32 -24.73 -19.65
CA ILE A 446 -10.93 -24.44 -19.99
C ILE A 446 -10.57 -23.01 -19.59
N GLY A 447 -9.38 -22.81 -19.06
CA GLY A 447 -8.84 -21.50 -18.71
C GLY A 447 -7.40 -21.29 -19.17
N CYS A 448 -7.06 -20.05 -19.51
CA CYS A 448 -5.69 -19.56 -19.73
C CYS A 448 -5.56 -18.17 -19.09
N GLY A 449 -4.36 -17.73 -18.72
CA GLY A 449 -4.16 -16.44 -18.05
C GLY A 449 -2.94 -15.65 -18.51
N ILE A 450 -2.98 -14.34 -18.20
CA ILE A 450 -1.90 -13.36 -18.35
C ILE A 450 -1.51 -12.89 -16.95
N TYR A 451 -0.22 -12.86 -16.65
CA TYR A 451 0.31 -12.31 -15.40
C TYR A 451 0.76 -10.86 -15.58
N ASN A 452 0.30 -10.00 -14.68
CA ASN A 452 0.46 -8.54 -14.71
C ASN A 452 -0.14 -7.95 -16.01
N MET A 453 -1.41 -8.26 -16.25
CA MET A 453 -2.14 -7.83 -17.44
C MET A 453 -2.20 -6.31 -17.52
N GLN A 454 -1.72 -5.76 -18.64
CA GLN A 454 -1.84 -4.34 -18.94
C GLN A 454 -3.31 -4.00 -19.25
N MET A 455 -3.84 -3.00 -18.57
CA MET A 455 -5.24 -2.60 -18.69
C MET A 455 -5.44 -1.65 -19.88
N ASP A 456 -6.41 -1.94 -20.73
CA ASP A 456 -6.77 -1.09 -21.87
C ASP A 456 -8.22 -0.54 -21.76
N LYS A 457 -8.59 0.30 -22.72
CA LYS A 457 -9.91 0.93 -22.74
C LYS A 457 -11.06 -0.05 -22.96
N ALA A 458 -10.90 -1.04 -23.82
CA ALA A 458 -11.95 -2.01 -24.11
C ALA A 458 -12.24 -2.88 -22.88
N PHE A 459 -11.20 -3.26 -22.14
CA PHE A 459 -11.36 -4.00 -20.89
C PHE A 459 -12.01 -3.16 -19.78
N ILE A 460 -11.63 -1.89 -19.62
CA ILE A 460 -12.30 -0.98 -18.65
C ILE A 460 -13.78 -0.75 -19.02
N GLU A 461 -14.09 -0.63 -20.32
CA GLU A 461 -15.47 -0.56 -20.81
C GLU A 461 -16.26 -1.84 -20.46
N ASP A 462 -15.69 -3.03 -20.65
CA ASP A 462 -16.31 -4.31 -20.29
C ASP A 462 -16.64 -4.39 -18.78
N VAL A 463 -15.69 -4.03 -17.91
CA VAL A 463 -15.89 -3.99 -16.45
C VAL A 463 -17.05 -3.06 -16.04
N VAL A 464 -17.15 -1.88 -16.63
CA VAL A 464 -18.25 -0.93 -16.36
C VAL A 464 -19.56 -1.41 -16.96
N ASN A 465 -19.55 -2.00 -18.15
CA ASN A 465 -20.74 -2.53 -18.81
C ASN A 465 -21.32 -3.73 -18.05
N HIS A 466 -20.48 -4.63 -17.54
CA HIS A 466 -20.89 -5.74 -16.69
C HIS A 466 -21.51 -5.24 -15.37
N ALA A 467 -20.85 -4.31 -14.67
CA ALA A 467 -21.41 -3.69 -13.47
C ALA A 467 -22.73 -2.95 -13.76
N ALA A 468 -22.84 -2.30 -14.93
CA ALA A 468 -24.05 -1.62 -15.38
C ALA A 468 -25.21 -2.58 -15.61
N THR A 469 -24.98 -3.78 -16.13
CA THR A 469 -26.01 -4.81 -16.26
C THR A 469 -26.54 -5.24 -14.89
N ILE A 470 -25.67 -5.48 -13.91
CA ILE A 470 -26.07 -5.88 -12.55
C ILE A 470 -26.84 -4.75 -11.83
N VAL A 471 -26.40 -3.50 -11.97
CA VAL A 471 -27.09 -2.33 -11.38
C VAL A 471 -28.41 -2.03 -12.09
N ALA A 472 -28.53 -2.28 -13.40
CA ALA A 472 -29.82 -2.15 -14.09
C ALA A 472 -30.85 -3.17 -13.56
N ASP A 473 -30.45 -4.43 -13.41
CA ASP A 473 -31.27 -5.55 -12.89
C ASP A 473 -31.67 -5.36 -11.42
N ARG A 474 -30.71 -5.02 -10.55
CA ARG A 474 -30.86 -5.11 -9.08
C ARG A 474 -30.83 -3.76 -8.33
N GLY A 475 -30.58 -2.67 -9.04
CA GLY A 475 -30.45 -1.33 -8.45
C GLY A 475 -29.49 -1.31 -7.26
N LYS A 476 -30.00 -0.92 -6.09
CA LYS A 476 -29.23 -0.73 -4.84
C LYS A 476 -28.74 -2.05 -4.23
N GLU A 477 -29.37 -3.20 -4.54
CA GLU A 477 -28.95 -4.51 -4.02
C GLU A 477 -27.60 -4.96 -4.62
N ALA A 478 -27.28 -4.52 -5.83
CA ALA A 478 -25.97 -4.73 -6.46
C ALA A 478 -24.80 -4.11 -5.67
N PHE A 479 -25.06 -3.10 -4.84
CA PHE A 479 -24.01 -2.29 -4.22
C PHE A 479 -23.18 -3.07 -3.17
N GLY A 480 -23.67 -4.19 -2.65
CA GLY A 480 -22.86 -5.10 -1.82
C GLY A 480 -21.78 -5.79 -2.64
N GLN A 481 -22.15 -6.36 -3.79
CA GLN A 481 -21.25 -7.06 -4.72
C GLN A 481 -20.20 -6.12 -5.32
N LEU A 482 -20.54 -4.86 -5.56
CA LEU A 482 -19.62 -3.84 -6.11
C LEU A 482 -18.66 -3.26 -5.06
N ARG A 483 -18.92 -3.44 -3.76
CA ARG A 483 -17.98 -3.12 -2.67
C ARG A 483 -17.02 -4.26 -2.32
N ASP A 484 -17.32 -5.48 -2.72
CA ASP A 484 -16.56 -6.67 -2.32
C ASP A 484 -15.14 -6.65 -2.91
N LYS A 485 -14.15 -6.38 -2.04
CA LYS A 485 -12.72 -6.40 -2.38
C LYS A 485 -12.19 -7.79 -2.74
N THR A 486 -12.97 -8.84 -2.54
CA THR A 486 -12.68 -10.21 -2.99
C THR A 486 -13.40 -10.58 -4.30
N GLY A 487 -14.35 -9.75 -4.74
CA GLY A 487 -15.15 -9.94 -5.95
C GLY A 487 -14.48 -9.47 -7.25
N PRO A 488 -15.17 -9.59 -8.39
CA PRO A 488 -14.60 -9.32 -9.72
C PRO A 488 -14.50 -7.82 -10.07
N PHE A 489 -15.08 -6.91 -9.29
CA PHE A 489 -15.15 -5.47 -9.59
C PHE A 489 -14.09 -4.61 -8.87
N VAL A 490 -13.14 -5.28 -8.21
CA VAL A 490 -11.94 -4.69 -7.60
C VAL A 490 -10.78 -5.63 -7.92
N PHE A 491 -9.68 -5.14 -8.48
CA PHE A 491 -8.42 -5.89 -8.70
C PHE A 491 -7.32 -4.95 -9.18
N MET A 492 -6.05 -5.24 -8.86
CA MET A 492 -4.93 -4.32 -9.14
C MET A 492 -5.26 -2.91 -8.62
N ASP A 493 -5.20 -1.87 -9.47
CA ASP A 493 -5.70 -0.52 -9.18
C ASP A 493 -7.06 -0.21 -9.85
N THR A 494 -7.70 -1.20 -10.47
CA THR A 494 -9.03 -1.11 -11.10
C THR A 494 -10.15 -1.32 -10.09
N TYR A 495 -11.17 -0.46 -10.12
CA TYR A 495 -12.36 -0.53 -9.28
C TYR A 495 -13.56 0.17 -9.92
N VAL A 496 -14.76 -0.38 -9.72
CA VAL A 496 -16.02 0.30 -10.07
C VAL A 496 -16.44 1.24 -8.95
N PHE A 497 -16.83 2.47 -9.31
CA PHE A 497 -17.49 3.44 -8.43
C PHE A 497 -18.86 3.84 -8.99
N ILE A 498 -19.72 4.42 -8.13
CA ILE A 498 -21.09 4.84 -8.50
C ILE A 498 -21.43 6.20 -7.89
N ASN A 499 -21.99 7.09 -8.70
CA ASN A 499 -22.61 8.35 -8.26
C ASN A 499 -24.08 8.44 -8.64
N THR A 500 -24.83 9.25 -7.89
CA THR A 500 -26.09 9.84 -8.36
C THR A 500 -25.83 10.96 -9.38
N PRO A 501 -26.82 11.37 -10.21
CA PRO A 501 -26.69 12.53 -11.10
C PRO A 501 -26.48 13.88 -10.40
N ASN A 502 -26.69 13.97 -9.08
CA ASN A 502 -26.38 15.18 -8.29
C ASN A 502 -25.01 15.10 -7.57
N GLY A 503 -24.18 14.10 -7.89
CA GLY A 503 -22.80 13.98 -7.38
C GLY A 503 -22.66 13.36 -5.99
N THR A 504 -23.67 12.64 -5.48
CA THR A 504 -23.51 11.84 -4.25
C THR A 504 -22.82 10.53 -4.59
N GLU A 505 -21.70 10.21 -3.93
CA GLU A 505 -21.03 8.91 -4.08
C GLU A 505 -21.84 7.81 -3.36
N LEU A 506 -22.10 6.69 -4.02
CA LEU A 506 -22.93 5.59 -3.50
C LEU A 506 -22.14 4.30 -3.24
N VAL A 507 -21.08 4.07 -4.00
CA VAL A 507 -20.17 2.92 -3.90
C VAL A 507 -18.79 3.37 -4.35
N ASN A 508 -17.77 3.17 -3.52
CA ASN A 508 -16.36 3.34 -3.90
C ASN A 508 -15.44 2.45 -3.05
N PRO A 509 -15.16 1.19 -3.45
CA PRO A 509 -14.35 0.26 -2.65
C PRO A 509 -12.89 0.70 -2.47
N ALA A 510 -12.38 1.60 -3.33
CA ALA A 510 -11.03 2.17 -3.22
C ALA A 510 -10.96 3.41 -2.32
N GLN A 511 -12.05 4.17 -2.20
CA GLN A 511 -12.18 5.35 -1.35
C GLN A 511 -13.53 5.36 -0.59
N PRO A 512 -13.80 4.41 0.32
CA PRO A 512 -15.13 4.28 0.96
C PRO A 512 -15.51 5.49 1.81
N SER A 513 -14.53 6.31 2.20
CA SER A 513 -14.71 7.59 2.89
C SER A 513 -15.41 8.67 2.05
N LEU A 514 -15.65 8.43 0.76
CA LEU A 514 -16.48 9.29 -0.09
C LEU A 514 -17.97 8.91 -0.04
N GLU A 515 -18.31 7.66 0.28
CA GLU A 515 -19.70 7.18 0.20
C GLU A 515 -20.64 7.98 1.11
N GLY A 516 -21.83 8.30 0.59
CA GLY A 516 -22.83 9.15 1.25
C GLY A 516 -22.53 10.65 1.19
N LYS A 517 -21.32 11.08 0.79
CA LYS A 517 -20.99 12.50 0.60
C LYS A 517 -21.38 12.97 -0.79
N ASN A 518 -21.77 14.24 -0.89
CA ASN A 518 -21.79 14.92 -2.18
C ASN A 518 -20.36 15.36 -2.54
N VAL A 519 -19.90 14.95 -3.72
CA VAL A 519 -18.56 15.19 -4.26
C VAL A 519 -18.61 16.00 -5.57
N ILE A 520 -19.75 16.63 -5.91
CA ILE A 520 -19.94 17.34 -7.19
C ILE A 520 -18.87 18.42 -7.42
N ASP A 521 -18.49 19.17 -6.39
CA ASP A 521 -17.49 20.24 -6.45
C ASP A 521 -16.04 19.75 -6.24
N LEU A 522 -15.82 18.44 -6.14
CA LEU A 522 -14.49 17.87 -5.97
C LEU A 522 -13.63 18.14 -7.22
N LYS A 523 -12.43 18.65 -6.97
CA LYS A 523 -11.42 18.97 -7.98
C LYS A 523 -10.20 18.07 -7.85
N ASP A 524 -9.56 17.76 -8.97
CA ASP A 524 -8.27 17.09 -8.95
C ASP A 524 -7.12 18.04 -8.54
N VAL A 525 -5.91 17.49 -8.44
CA VAL A 525 -4.68 18.25 -8.10
C VAL A 525 -4.22 19.24 -9.17
N LYS A 526 -4.99 19.41 -10.26
CA LYS A 526 -4.83 20.46 -11.29
C LYS A 526 -6.03 21.42 -11.32
N GLY A 527 -6.97 21.30 -10.38
CA GLY A 527 -8.15 22.15 -10.26
C GLY A 527 -9.34 21.73 -11.13
N LYS A 528 -9.27 20.60 -11.84
CA LYS A 528 -10.33 20.12 -12.74
C LYS A 528 -11.50 19.55 -11.94
N ALA A 529 -12.71 20.07 -12.15
CA ALA A 529 -13.95 19.57 -11.54
C ALA A 529 -14.41 18.24 -12.17
N LEU A 530 -13.69 17.15 -11.85
CA LEU A 530 -13.83 15.85 -12.50
C LEU A 530 -15.27 15.29 -12.46
N VAL A 531 -15.97 15.47 -11.33
CA VAL A 531 -17.30 14.90 -11.07
C VAL A 531 -18.36 15.57 -11.93
N GLN A 532 -18.36 16.91 -11.99
CA GLN A 532 -19.22 17.67 -12.89
C GLN A 532 -19.02 17.24 -14.35
N GLU A 533 -17.78 17.09 -14.80
CA GLU A 533 -17.48 16.72 -16.19
C GLU A 533 -17.96 15.30 -16.54
N TYR A 534 -17.63 14.28 -15.72
CA TYR A 534 -18.01 12.91 -16.05
C TYR A 534 -19.52 12.66 -15.88
N ILE A 535 -20.19 13.28 -14.90
CA ILE A 535 -21.65 13.19 -14.77
C ILE A 535 -22.32 13.87 -15.96
N ALA A 536 -21.92 15.10 -16.32
CA ALA A 536 -22.52 15.81 -17.45
C ALA A 536 -22.33 15.03 -18.77
N ALA A 537 -21.14 14.47 -19.00
CA ALA A 537 -20.84 13.68 -20.20
C ALA A 537 -21.65 12.37 -20.26
N ALA A 538 -21.75 11.61 -19.17
CA ALA A 538 -22.57 10.39 -19.11
C ALA A 538 -24.07 10.69 -19.19
N MET A 539 -24.55 11.77 -18.56
CA MET A 539 -25.95 12.19 -18.64
C MET A 539 -26.36 12.58 -20.06
N LYS A 540 -25.51 13.33 -20.78
CA LYS A 540 -25.73 13.77 -22.16
C LYS A 540 -25.59 12.64 -23.18
N ASN A 541 -24.49 11.88 -23.11
CA ASN A 541 -24.09 10.94 -24.18
C ASN A 541 -24.46 9.48 -23.89
N GLY A 542 -25.00 9.17 -22.70
CA GLY A 542 -25.19 7.79 -22.21
C GLY A 542 -23.90 7.18 -21.64
N SER A 543 -22.75 7.43 -22.27
CA SER A 543 -21.42 7.10 -21.72
C SER A 543 -20.34 8.03 -22.26
N ALA A 544 -19.21 8.13 -21.56
CA ALA A 544 -18.07 8.96 -21.98
C ALA A 544 -16.73 8.46 -21.39
N TRP A 545 -15.63 8.83 -22.05
CA TRP A 545 -14.29 8.80 -21.47
C TRP A 545 -13.92 10.18 -20.94
N VAL A 546 -13.36 10.26 -19.73
CA VAL A 546 -12.91 11.49 -19.07
C VAL A 546 -11.55 11.26 -18.41
N ASP A 547 -10.62 12.20 -18.65
CA ASP A 547 -9.27 12.21 -18.08
C ASP A 547 -9.18 13.20 -16.91
N TYR A 548 -8.57 12.79 -15.79
CA TYR A 548 -8.29 13.64 -14.62
C TYR A 548 -7.10 13.08 -13.82
N TYR A 549 -6.54 13.85 -12.88
CA TYR A 549 -5.54 13.31 -11.95
C TYR A 549 -6.22 12.68 -10.71
N TRP A 550 -5.73 11.52 -10.29
CA TRP A 550 -6.30 10.80 -9.15
C TRP A 550 -5.25 9.94 -8.45
N TYR A 551 -5.44 9.70 -7.16
CA TYR A 551 -4.58 8.83 -6.37
C TYR A 551 -4.81 7.36 -6.73
N LYS A 552 -3.73 6.57 -6.84
CA LYS A 552 -3.86 5.10 -6.92
C LYS A 552 -4.33 4.55 -5.56
N PRO A 553 -5.11 3.45 -5.49
CA PRO A 553 -5.54 2.87 -4.22
C PRO A 553 -4.33 2.60 -3.31
N GLY A 554 -4.33 3.17 -2.11
CA GLY A 554 -3.25 3.00 -1.12
C GLY A 554 -2.00 3.87 -1.31
N SER A 555 -1.93 4.78 -2.28
CA SER A 555 -0.79 5.70 -2.49
C SER A 555 -1.18 7.17 -2.35
N ASN A 556 -0.24 7.97 -1.83
CA ASN A 556 -0.31 9.43 -1.75
C ASN A 556 0.11 10.15 -3.04
N THR A 557 0.47 9.42 -4.09
CA THR A 557 0.91 9.97 -5.38
C THR A 557 -0.27 10.05 -6.36
N PRO A 558 -0.62 11.24 -6.88
CA PRO A 558 -1.65 11.38 -7.91
C PRO A 558 -1.06 11.09 -9.30
N ALA A 559 -1.69 10.20 -10.05
CA ALA A 559 -1.36 9.86 -11.44
C ALA A 559 -2.49 10.29 -12.39
N ARG A 560 -2.22 10.40 -13.69
CA ARG A 560 -3.26 10.64 -14.70
C ARG A 560 -4.12 9.39 -14.82
N LYS A 561 -5.43 9.51 -14.60
CA LYS A 561 -6.41 8.44 -14.77
C LYS A 561 -7.30 8.74 -15.97
N GLN A 562 -7.47 7.78 -16.88
CA GLN A 562 -8.53 7.79 -17.87
C GLN A 562 -9.69 6.95 -17.33
N THR A 563 -10.90 7.51 -17.30
CA THR A 563 -12.08 6.86 -16.72
C THR A 563 -13.19 6.76 -17.75
N TYR A 564 -13.74 5.56 -17.94
CA TYR A 564 -15.01 5.38 -18.64
C TYR A 564 -16.15 5.49 -17.65
N VAL A 565 -17.18 6.26 -17.99
CA VAL A 565 -18.41 6.41 -17.22
C VAL A 565 -19.64 6.09 -18.06
N ARG A 566 -20.64 5.47 -17.42
CA ARG A 566 -21.89 5.05 -18.06
C ARG A 566 -23.10 5.41 -17.20
N LYS A 567 -24.10 6.03 -17.81
CA LYS A 567 -25.43 6.23 -17.23
C LYS A 567 -26.20 4.90 -17.28
N VAL A 568 -26.78 4.54 -16.15
CA VAL A 568 -27.61 3.35 -15.94
C VAL A 568 -28.93 3.78 -15.30
N GLN A 569 -30.01 3.11 -15.68
CA GLN A 569 -31.34 3.30 -15.09
C GLN A 569 -31.75 1.99 -14.43
N SER A 570 -32.28 2.04 -13.22
CA SER A 570 -32.94 0.89 -12.57
C SER A 570 -34.19 1.37 -11.85
N GLY A 571 -35.35 0.92 -12.34
CA GLY A 571 -36.63 1.52 -11.97
C GLY A 571 -36.63 3.04 -12.23
N GLN A 572 -36.95 3.82 -11.20
CA GLN A 572 -36.93 5.29 -11.26
C GLN A 572 -35.56 5.91 -10.96
N ASP A 573 -34.62 5.18 -10.35
CA ASP A 573 -33.28 5.70 -10.03
C ASP A 573 -32.37 5.71 -11.26
N THR A 574 -31.66 6.82 -11.45
CA THR A 574 -30.53 6.93 -12.40
C THR A 574 -29.21 6.87 -11.63
N TYR A 575 -28.23 6.15 -12.19
CA TYR A 575 -26.88 6.00 -11.65
C TYR A 575 -25.83 6.33 -12.70
N ILE A 576 -24.70 6.89 -12.28
CA ILE A 576 -23.50 7.04 -13.10
C ILE A 576 -22.46 6.07 -12.53
N LEU A 577 -22.17 5.00 -13.27
CA LEU A 577 -21.10 4.05 -12.92
C LEU A 577 -19.81 4.48 -13.62
N GLY A 578 -18.66 4.19 -13.02
CA GLY A 578 -17.38 4.38 -13.68
C GLY A 578 -16.29 3.44 -13.21
N SER A 579 -15.27 3.27 -14.06
CA SER A 579 -13.99 2.62 -13.76
C SER A 579 -12.92 3.23 -14.67
N GLY A 580 -11.64 3.07 -14.35
CA GLY A 580 -10.58 3.71 -15.12
C GLY A 580 -9.20 3.15 -14.90
N VAL A 581 -8.37 3.27 -15.94
CA VAL A 581 -6.96 2.91 -15.96
C VAL A 581 -6.11 4.13 -15.60
N TYR A 582 -5.05 3.91 -14.82
CA TYR A 582 -4.04 4.91 -14.56
C TYR A 582 -2.92 4.80 -15.60
N MET A 583 -2.56 5.93 -16.20
CA MET A 583 -1.41 6.02 -17.11
C MET A 583 -0.12 6.04 -16.30
N GLU A 584 0.94 5.47 -16.89
CA GLU A 584 2.34 5.67 -16.46
C GLU A 584 2.86 7.06 -16.88
#